data_AF-A0A7V5PRG2-F1
#
_entry.id   AF-A0A7V5PRG2-F1
#
_cell.length_a   1.000
_cell.length_b   1.000
_cell.length_c   1.000
_cell.angle_alpha   90.00
_cell.angle_beta   90.00
_cell.angle_gamma   90.00
#
_symmetry.space_group_name_H-M   'P 1'
#
loop_
_entity.id
_entity.type
_entity.pdbx_description
1 polymer ?
#
loop_
_entity_poly.entity_id
_entity_poly.type
_entity_poly.pdbx_seq_one_letter_code
_entity_poly.pdbx_strand_id
1 'polypeptide(L)' 'TISDTPGFAKKGVMVNFYDWKGFIRFEINKKAVESSNLKFSSRLLRLARIVE' A
#
# COMPACT_ATOMS: atom_id res chain seq x y z
N THR A 1 5.32 1.59 -7.13
CA THR A 1 5.69 2.95 -6.68
C THR A 1 5.25 3.14 -5.24
N ILE A 2 5.88 4.07 -4.52
CA ILE A 2 5.63 4.33 -3.09
C ILE A 2 5.30 5.82 -2.91
N SER A 3 4.37 6.15 -2.01
CA SER A 3 3.93 7.52 -1.69
C SER A 3 3.61 7.62 -0.19
N ASP A 4 3.52 8.83 0.34
CA ASP A 4 2.94 9.17 1.65
C ASP A 4 1.77 10.17 1.52
N THR A 5 1.46 10.60 0.30
CA THR A 5 0.35 11.52 0.04
C THR A 5 -1.01 10.84 0.29
N PRO A 6 -1.89 11.42 1.12
CA PRO A 6 -3.19 10.82 1.44
C PRO A 6 -4.01 10.45 0.19
N GLY A 7 -4.51 9.21 0.17
CA GLY A 7 -5.39 8.71 -0.89
C GLY A 7 -4.70 8.25 -2.18
N PHE A 8 -3.37 8.31 -2.27
CA PHE A 8 -2.65 7.93 -3.49
C PHE A 8 -2.63 6.42 -3.75
N ALA A 9 -2.82 5.57 -2.73
CA ALA A 9 -2.98 4.14 -2.98
C ALA A 9 -4.16 3.88 -3.91
N LYS A 10 -5.32 4.50 -3.68
CA LYS A 10 -6.52 4.38 -4.54
C LYS A 10 -6.36 5.01 -5.94
N LYS A 11 -5.26 5.71 -6.19
CA LYS A 11 -4.93 6.31 -7.49
C LYS A 11 -3.91 5.49 -8.28
N GLY A 12 -3.63 4.26 -7.82
CA GLY A 12 -2.72 3.32 -8.49
C GLY A 12 -1.31 3.30 -7.92
N VAL A 13 -1.01 4.03 -6.85
CA VAL A 13 0.25 3.82 -6.11
C VAL A 13 0.20 2.48 -5.39
N MET A 14 1.23 1.66 -5.56
CA MET A 14 1.27 0.30 -5.03
C MET A 14 1.32 0.27 -3.50
N VAL A 15 2.09 1.16 -2.88
CA VAL A 15 2.23 1.29 -1.43
C VAL A 15 2.08 2.76 -1.04
N ASN A 16 1.20 3.07 -0.09
CA ASN A 16 1.06 4.41 0.44
C ASN A 16 1.22 4.40 1.95
N PHE A 17 2.07 5.28 2.49
CA PHE A 17 2.19 5.49 3.93
C PHE A 17 1.12 6.46 4.41
N TYR A 18 0.72 6.30 5.67
CA TYR A 18 -0.18 7.22 6.33
C TYR A 18 0.13 7.26 7.83
N ASP A 19 -0.08 8.42 8.46
CA ASP A 19 -0.08 8.51 9.91
C ASP A 19 -1.35 7.88 10.48
N TRP A 20 -1.18 7.06 11.50
CA TRP A 20 -2.27 6.57 12.31
C TRP A 20 -1.91 6.71 13.79
N LYS A 21 -2.43 7.78 14.41
CA LYS A 21 -2.23 8.08 15.83
C LYS A 21 -0.76 8.23 16.20
N GLY A 22 0.03 8.89 15.36
CA GLY A 22 1.48 9.07 15.56
C GLY A 22 2.33 7.85 15.17
N PHE A 23 1.71 6.81 14.60
CA PHE A 23 2.44 5.67 14.04
C PHE A 23 2.33 5.68 12.52
N ILE A 24 3.47 5.58 11.84
CA ILE A 24 3.48 5.37 10.40
C ILE A 24 2.96 3.96 10.11
N ARG A 25 1.86 3.89 9.36
CA ARG A 25 1.27 2.68 8.81
C ARG A 25 1.33 2.75 7.29
N PHE A 26 0.99 1.65 6.64
CA PHE A 26 0.96 1.59 5.19
C PHE A 26 -0.25 0.83 4.67
N GLU A 27 -0.70 1.25 3.51
CA GLU A 27 -1.74 0.62 2.72
C GLU A 27 -1.17 0.14 1.39
N ILE A 28 -1.77 -0.93 0.87
CA ILE A 28 -1.37 -1.53 -0.40
C ILE A 28 -2.58 -1.55 -1.33
N ASN A 29 -2.38 -1.04 -2.54
CA ASN A 29 -3.29 -1.24 -3.65
C ASN A 29 -2.99 -2.61 -4.28
N LYS A 30 -3.82 -3.61 -4.00
CA LYS A 30 -3.61 -4.98 -4.46
C LYS A 30 -3.74 -5.05 -5.98
N LYS A 31 -4.69 -4.34 -6.57
CA LYS A 31 -4.84 -4.24 -8.03
C LYS A 31 -3.58 -3.71 -8.73
N ALA A 32 -2.98 -2.64 -8.19
CA ALA A 32 -1.75 -2.07 -8.74
C ALA A 32 -0.55 -3.01 -8.58
N VAL A 33 -0.50 -3.78 -7.48
CA VAL A 33 0.53 -4.80 -7.23
C VAL A 33 0.34 -6.01 -8.16
N GLU A 34 -0.87 -6.53 -8.32
CA GLU A 34 -1.18 -7.67 -9.19
C GLU A 34 -0.96 -7.34 -10.68
N SER A 35 -1.19 -6.09 -11.07
CA SER A 35 -0.90 -5.60 -12.42
C SER A 35 0.60 -5.33 -12.66
N SER A 36 1.41 -5.42 -11.61
CA SER A 36 2.87 -5.25 -11.69
C SER A 36 3.56 -6.60 -11.78
N ASN A 37 4.78 -6.64 -12.32
CA ASN A 37 5.59 -7.86 -12.34
C ASN A 37 6.32 -8.11 -10.99
N LEU A 38 5.77 -7.61 -9.87
CA LEU A 38 6.37 -7.70 -8.54
C LEU A 38 5.62 -8.71 -7.67
N LYS A 39 6.38 -9.53 -6.94
CA LYS A 39 5.83 -10.46 -5.95
C LYS A 39 5.94 -9.86 -4.55
N PHE A 40 4.79 -9.68 -3.90
CA PHE A 40 4.74 -9.20 -2.53
C PHE A 40 4.75 -10.39 -1.56
N SER A 41 5.55 -10.29 -0.50
CA SER A 41 5.58 -11.31 0.54
C SER A 41 4.26 -11.36 1.29
N SER A 42 3.76 -12.56 1.57
CA SER A 42 2.58 -12.77 2.43
C SER A 42 2.72 -12.15 3.82
N ARG A 43 3.95 -12.07 4.35
CA ARG A 43 4.25 -11.40 5.62
C ARG A 43 4.00 -9.88 5.54
N LEU A 44 4.37 -9.26 4.42
CA LEU A 44 4.14 -7.83 4.19
C LEU A 44 2.64 -7.54 4.06
N LEU A 45 1.91 -8.35 3.28
CA LEU A 45 0.47 -8.21 3.08
C LEU A 45 -0.32 -8.32 4.39
N ARG A 46 0.14 -9.15 5.34
CA ARG A 46 -0.47 -9.28 6.68
C ARG A 46 -0.39 -8.03 7.54
N LEU A 47 0.59 -7.16 7.29
CA LEU A 47 0.81 -5.92 8.05
C LEU A 47 0.15 -4.71 7.38
N ALA A 48 -0.21 -4.83 6.11
CA ALA A 48 -0.77 -3.76 5.30
C ALA A 48 -2.29 -3.65 5.47
N ARG A 49 -2.82 -2.42 5.30
CA ARG A 49 -4.23 -2.24 4.97
C ARG A 49 -4.43 -2.42 3.47
N ILE A 50 -5.29 -3.36 3.04
CA ILE A 50 -5.62 -3.53 1.62
C ILE A 50 -6.79 -2.61 1.26
N VAL A 51 -6.69 -1.86 0.16
CA VAL A 51 -7.67 -0.81 -0.20
C VAL A 51 -8.37 -0.99 -1.55
N GLU A 52 -7.77 -1.73 -2.49
CA GLU A 52 -8.31 -2.11 -3.81
C GLU A 52 -7.73 -3.44 -4.22
#